data_AF-A0A5P1F125-F1
#
_entry.id   AF-A0A5P1F125-F1
#
_cell.length_a   1.000
_cell.length_b   1.000
_cell.length_c   1.000
_cell.angle_alpha   90.00
_cell.angle_beta   90.00
_cell.angle_gamma   90.00
#
_symmetry.space_group_name_H-M   'P 1'
#
loop_
_entity.id
_entity.type
_entity.pdbx_description
1 polymer ?
#
loop_
_entity_poly.entity_id
_entity_poly.type
_entity_poly.pdbx_seq_one_letter_code
_entity_poly.pdbx_strand_id
1 'polypeptide(L)'
;MSATKELKEVLTMRTEIVGLARAMIKCCRKVEGVADAVDIVGTGGDGANTVNISTGASILAAAAGAKAAKQGNRSSSSACGSADVLEALGVNIDLDPLFYPRAK
;
A
#
# COMPACT_ATOMS: atom_id res chain seq x y z
N MET A 1 -16.17 -14.74 33.58
CA MET A 1 -16.41 -14.77 32.12
C MET A 1 -15.11 -14.29 31.48
N SER A 2 -14.19 -15.25 31.30
CA SER A 2 -12.73 -15.08 31.43
C SER A 2 -12.04 -14.77 30.09
N ALA A 3 -10.80 -14.25 30.14
CA ALA A 3 -9.90 -13.86 29.04
C ALA A 3 -9.84 -14.84 27.84
N THR A 4 -10.26 -16.10 28.01
CA THR A 4 -10.46 -17.08 26.93
C THR A 4 -11.51 -16.70 25.89
N LYS A 5 -12.52 -15.87 26.24
CA LYS A 5 -13.50 -15.36 25.27
C LYS A 5 -12.90 -14.25 24.40
N GLU A 6 -12.22 -13.28 25.03
CA GLU A 6 -11.52 -12.19 24.33
C GLU A 6 -10.42 -12.71 23.39
N LEU A 7 -9.63 -13.71 23.82
CA LEU A 7 -8.60 -14.30 22.96
C LEU A 7 -9.19 -14.96 21.71
N LYS A 8 -10.35 -15.63 21.86
CA LYS A 8 -11.08 -16.25 20.73
C LYS A 8 -11.66 -15.22 19.77
N GLU A 9 -12.16 -14.10 20.29
CA GLU A 9 -12.67 -12.98 19.47
C GLU A 9 -11.54 -12.32 18.67
N VAL A 10 -10.39 -12.04 19.31
CA VAL A 10 -9.20 -11.50 18.63
C VAL A 10 -8.64 -12.46 17.57
N LEU A 11 -8.60 -13.77 17.86
CA LEU A 11 -8.19 -14.78 16.87
C LEU A 11 -9.14 -14.84 15.67
N THR A 12 -10.45 -14.74 15.90
CA THR A 12 -11.48 -14.72 14.84
C THR A 12 -11.33 -13.49 13.95
N MET A 13 -11.18 -12.30 14.52
CA MET A 13 -10.99 -11.05 13.78
C MET A 13 -9.77 -11.10 12.85
N ARG A 14 -8.66 -11.69 13.33
CA ARG A 14 -7.46 -11.91 12.50
C ARG A 14 -7.77 -12.80 11.29
N THR A 15 -8.57 -13.85 11.46
CA THR A 15 -8.93 -14.75 10.35
C THR A 15 -9.86 -14.08 9.34
N GLU A 16 -10.78 -13.22 9.78
CA GLU A 16 -11.68 -12.47 8.90
C GLU A 16 -10.92 -11.45 8.06
N ILE A 17 -10.03 -10.65 8.68
CA ILE A 17 -9.19 -9.67 7.97
C ILE A 17 -8.29 -10.37 6.95
N VAL A 18 -7.66 -11.47 7.33
CA VAL A 18 -6.82 -12.26 6.42
C VAL A 18 -7.65 -12.88 5.30
N GLY A 19 -8.85 -13.36 5.59
CA GLY A 19 -9.78 -13.91 4.60
C GLY A 19 -10.19 -12.86 3.56
N LEU A 20 -10.58 -11.68 4.04
CA LEU A 20 -10.91 -10.54 3.19
C LEU A 20 -9.73 -10.12 2.32
N ALA A 21 -8.56 -9.91 2.91
CA ALA A 21 -7.35 -9.52 2.17
C ALA A 21 -7.00 -10.54 1.08
N ARG A 22 -7.07 -11.84 1.38
CA ARG A 22 -6.83 -12.90 0.39
C ARG A 22 -7.86 -12.89 -0.74
N ALA A 23 -9.13 -12.64 -0.43
CA ALA A 23 -10.17 -12.53 -1.45
C ALA A 23 -9.93 -11.33 -2.38
N MET A 24 -9.56 -10.16 -1.81
CA MET A 24 -9.22 -8.97 -2.59
C MET A 24 -8.01 -9.22 -3.50
N ILE A 25 -6.93 -9.81 -2.97
CA ILE A 25 -5.71 -10.13 -3.74
C ILE A 25 -6.01 -11.07 -4.92
N LYS A 26 -6.93 -12.03 -4.75
CA LYS A 26 -7.34 -12.92 -5.85
C LYS A 26 -8.01 -12.19 -7.01
N CYS A 27 -8.62 -11.04 -6.75
CA CYS A 27 -9.29 -10.21 -7.76
C CYS A 27 -8.36 -9.15 -8.38
N CYS A 28 -7.16 -8.94 -7.84
CA CYS A 28 -6.21 -7.96 -8.35
C CYS A 28 -5.57 -8.40 -9.67
N ARG A 29 -5.27 -7.44 -10.55
CA ARG A 29 -4.33 -7.66 -11.66
C ARG A 29 -2.95 -7.91 -11.09
N LYS A 30 -2.28 -8.99 -11.55
CA LYS A 30 -0.94 -9.35 -11.08
C LYS A 30 0.10 -8.48 -11.78
N VAL A 31 1.08 -8.02 -11.00
CA VAL A 31 2.28 -7.35 -11.48
C VAL A 31 3.46 -8.30 -11.26
N GLU A 32 4.22 -8.58 -12.32
CA GLU A 32 5.41 -9.42 -12.22
C GLU A 32 6.63 -8.61 -11.74
N GLY A 33 7.68 -9.31 -11.30
CA GLY A 33 8.94 -8.65 -10.96
C GLY A 33 8.89 -7.80 -9.70
N VAL A 34 7.92 -7.99 -8.80
CA VAL A 34 7.84 -7.32 -7.48
C VAL A 34 8.24 -8.22 -6.31
N ALA A 35 8.81 -9.41 -6.60
CA ALA A 35 9.41 -10.25 -5.56
C ALA A 35 10.47 -9.46 -4.77
N ASP A 36 10.47 -9.64 -3.45
CA ASP A 36 11.34 -8.97 -2.47
C ASP A 36 11.21 -7.43 -2.43
N ALA A 37 10.14 -6.89 -3.02
CA ALA A 37 9.87 -5.47 -2.93
C ALA A 37 9.31 -5.09 -1.55
N VAL A 38 9.69 -3.91 -1.07
CA VAL A 38 9.12 -3.29 0.13
C VAL A 38 7.96 -2.36 -0.25
N ASP A 39 6.90 -2.40 0.54
CA ASP A 39 5.79 -1.45 0.47
C ASP A 39 5.80 -0.58 1.74
N ILE A 40 5.78 0.74 1.55
CA ILE A 40 5.66 1.71 2.64
C ILE A 40 4.33 2.41 2.43
N VAL A 41 3.31 1.95 3.14
CA VAL A 41 1.91 2.36 2.96
C VAL A 41 1.24 2.56 4.32
N GLY A 42 0.23 3.43 4.33
CA GLY A 42 -0.67 3.61 5.47
C GLY A 42 -2.10 3.33 5.04
N THR A 43 -2.96 2.99 5.98
CA THR A 43 -4.40 2.81 5.74
C THR A 43 -5.09 4.12 5.35
N GLY A 44 -4.49 5.26 5.70
CA GLY A 44 -5.14 6.57 5.64
C GLY A 44 -6.21 6.73 6.73
N GLY A 45 -6.85 7.90 6.74
CA GLY A 45 -7.98 8.19 7.65
C GLY A 45 -7.60 8.55 9.09
N ASP A 46 -6.34 8.84 9.38
CA ASP A 46 -5.89 9.25 10.72
C ASP A 46 -6.22 10.71 11.07
N GLY A 47 -6.65 11.52 10.09
CA GLY A 47 -6.95 12.94 10.26
C GLY A 47 -5.72 13.81 10.57
N ALA A 48 -4.50 13.26 10.45
CA ALA A 48 -3.28 13.93 10.90
C ALA A 48 -2.80 15.02 9.92
N ASN A 49 -3.36 15.08 8.70
CA ASN A 49 -2.99 16.03 7.65
C ASN A 49 -1.46 16.18 7.48
N THR A 50 -0.76 15.06 7.58
CA THR A 50 0.68 15.01 7.38
C THR A 50 1.03 15.23 5.90
N VAL A 51 2.28 15.60 5.65
CA VAL A 51 2.83 15.49 4.29
C VAL A 51 2.83 14.02 3.87
N ASN A 52 3.03 13.74 2.58
CA ASN A 52 3.08 12.37 2.05
C ASN A 52 4.36 11.61 2.47
N ILE A 53 4.53 11.39 3.78
CA ILE A 53 5.71 10.80 4.42
C ILE A 53 5.99 9.41 3.84
N SER A 54 4.95 8.57 3.71
CA SER A 54 5.12 7.21 3.15
C SER A 54 5.59 7.23 1.69
N THR A 55 5.11 8.18 0.89
CA THR A 55 5.56 8.38 -0.50
C THR A 55 7.02 8.82 -0.56
N GLY A 56 7.40 9.82 0.24
CA GLY A 56 8.79 10.27 0.32
C GLY A 56 9.74 9.16 0.81
N ALA A 57 9.31 8.40 1.81
CA ALA A 57 10.06 7.26 2.32
C ALA A 57 10.25 6.16 1.26
N SER A 58 9.23 5.86 0.45
CA SER A 58 9.38 4.88 -0.65
C SER A 58 10.38 5.33 -1.70
N ILE A 59 10.37 6.62 -2.07
CA ILE A 59 11.34 7.18 -3.02
C ILE A 59 12.75 7.11 -2.44
N LEU A 60 12.91 7.48 -1.17
CA LEU A 60 14.21 7.40 -0.49
C LEU A 60 14.73 5.96 -0.38
N ALA A 61 13.87 5.00 -0.03
CA ALA A 61 14.23 3.59 0.03
C ALA A 61 14.69 3.07 -1.34
N ALA A 62 13.97 3.44 -2.41
CA ALA A 62 14.35 3.11 -3.78
C ALA A 62 15.72 3.73 -4.16
N ALA A 63 15.94 5.00 -3.83
CA ALA A 63 17.22 5.67 -4.05
C ALA A 63 18.37 5.05 -3.24
N ALA A 64 18.07 4.45 -2.08
CA ALA A 64 19.02 3.70 -1.25
C ALA A 64 19.27 2.27 -1.73
N GLY A 65 18.66 1.84 -2.86
CA GLY A 65 18.87 0.53 -3.47
C GLY A 65 17.84 -0.53 -3.09
N ALA A 66 16.83 -0.20 -2.29
CA ALA A 66 15.72 -1.11 -2.04
C ALA A 66 14.84 -1.22 -3.30
N LYS A 67 14.32 -2.41 -3.55
CA LYS A 67 13.25 -2.57 -4.52
C LYS A 67 11.93 -2.12 -3.88
N ALA A 68 11.36 -1.01 -4.34
CA ALA A 68 10.13 -0.47 -3.76
C ALA A 68 8.93 -0.75 -4.69
N ALA A 69 7.84 -1.26 -4.13
CA ALA A 69 6.55 -1.41 -4.80
C ALA A 69 5.47 -0.83 -3.87
N LYS A 70 5.11 0.43 -4.10
CA LYS A 70 4.19 1.15 -3.22
C LYS A 70 2.74 0.99 -3.67
N GLN A 71 1.87 0.55 -2.76
CA GLN A 71 0.43 0.73 -2.95
C GLN A 71 0.05 2.18 -2.61
N GLY A 72 -0.75 2.79 -3.48
CA GLY A 72 -1.17 4.18 -3.33
C GLY A 72 -2.51 4.45 -4.00
N ASN A 73 -3.15 5.54 -3.57
CA ASN A 73 -4.36 6.08 -4.18
C ASN A 73 -4.34 7.62 -4.11
N ARG A 74 -5.32 8.25 -4.78
CA ARG A 74 -5.65 9.67 -4.60
C ARG A 74 -6.27 9.90 -3.21
N SER A 75 -6.28 11.14 -2.75
CA SER A 75 -6.86 11.46 -1.44
C SER A 75 -8.34 11.08 -1.35
N SER A 76 -8.74 10.47 -0.23
CA SER A 76 -10.14 10.29 0.14
C SER A 76 -10.59 11.20 1.29
N SER A 77 -9.65 11.80 2.03
CA SER A 77 -9.95 12.57 3.26
C SER A 77 -8.88 13.57 3.68
N SER A 78 -7.67 13.53 3.10
CA SER A 78 -6.59 14.51 3.33
C SER A 78 -6.52 15.55 2.20
N ALA A 79 -5.61 16.52 2.30
CA ALA A 79 -5.39 17.51 1.24
C ALA A 79 -4.87 16.89 -0.08
N CYS A 80 -4.04 15.83 -0.01
CA CYS A 80 -3.54 15.11 -1.18
C CYS A 80 -3.10 13.69 -0.80
N GLY A 81 -3.34 12.73 -1.71
CA GLY A 81 -2.92 11.34 -1.57
C GLY A 81 -1.59 11.08 -2.27
N SER A 82 -1.09 9.85 -2.13
CA SER A 82 0.16 9.44 -2.76
C SER A 82 0.16 9.57 -4.28
N ALA A 83 -0.97 9.26 -4.93
CA ALA A 83 -1.09 9.36 -6.38
C ALA A 83 -1.06 10.82 -6.85
N ASP A 84 -1.71 11.72 -6.12
CA ASP A 84 -1.74 13.16 -6.44
C ASP A 84 -0.33 13.77 -6.37
N VAL A 85 0.46 13.36 -5.37
CA VAL A 85 1.87 13.78 -5.26
C VAL A 85 2.73 13.23 -6.40
N LEU A 86 2.60 11.94 -6.72
CA LEU A 86 3.39 11.33 -7.80
C LEU A 86 3.07 11.96 -9.17
N GLU A 87 1.79 12.22 -9.44
CA GLU A 87 1.34 12.90 -10.65
C GLU A 87 1.88 14.34 -10.73
N ALA A 88 1.85 15.09 -9.61
CA ALA A 88 2.44 16.43 -9.53
C ALA A 88 3.97 16.42 -9.75
N LEU A 89 4.66 15.31 -9.45
CA LEU A 89 6.07 15.09 -9.74
C LEU A 89 6.33 14.61 -11.19
N GLY A 90 5.29 14.47 -12.01
CA GLY A 90 5.38 14.04 -13.40
C GLY A 90 5.47 12.52 -13.60
N VAL A 91 5.16 11.72 -12.57
CA VAL A 91 5.10 10.25 -12.69
C VAL A 91 3.79 9.86 -13.33
N ASN A 92 3.83 9.02 -14.37
CA ASN A 92 2.63 8.40 -14.91
C ASN A 92 2.12 7.33 -13.93
N ILE A 93 0.99 7.61 -13.28
CA ILE A 93 0.34 6.70 -12.32
C ILE A 93 -0.66 5.74 -12.97
N ASP A 94 -1.07 6.00 -14.22
CA ASP A 94 -2.02 5.20 -14.99
C ASP A 94 -1.30 4.23 -15.94
N LEU A 95 -0.26 3.56 -15.42
CA LEU A 95 0.44 2.52 -16.15
C LEU A 95 -0.40 1.25 -16.22
N ASP A 96 -0.46 0.63 -17.40
CA ASP A 96 -1.00 -0.71 -17.50
C ASP A 96 -0.03 -1.69 -16.81
N PRO A 97 -0.50 -2.52 -15.85
CA PRO A 97 0.31 -3.55 -15.19
C PRO A 97 1.07 -4.48 -16.13
N LEU A 98 0.56 -4.71 -17.35
CA LEU A 98 1.18 -5.54 -18.37
C LEU A 98 2.32 -4.81 -19.12
N PHE A 99 2.37 -3.48 -19.01
CA PHE A 99 3.34 -2.64 -19.69
C PHE A 99 4.47 -2.15 -18.79
N TYR A 100 4.55 -2.61 -17.53
CA TYR A 100 5.64 -2.22 -16.62
C TYR A 100 6.98 -2.64 -17.25
N PRO A 101 7.76 -1.70 -17.82
CA PRO A 101 9.05 -2.03 -18.38
C PRO A 101 9.90 -2.41 -17.19
N ARG A 102 10.54 -3.59 -17.23
CA ARG A 102 11.51 -3.99 -16.20
C ARG A 102 12.42 -2.79 -15.93
N ALA A 103 12.30 -2.20 -14.73
CA ALA A 103 13.30 -1.28 -14.24
C ALA A 103 14.62 -2.04 -14.32
N LYS A 104 15.50 -1.60 -15.22
CA LYS A 104 16.81 -2.22 -15.40
C LYS A 104 17.67 -1.99 -14.17
#